data_AF-A0A7J7LJE5-F1
#
_entry.id   AF-A0A7J7LJE5-F1
#
_cell.length_a   1.000
_cell.length_b   1.000
_cell.length_c   1.000
_cell.angle_alpha   90.00
_cell.angle_beta   90.00
_cell.angle_gamma   90.00
#
_symmetry.space_group_name_H-M   'P 1'
#
loop_
_entity.id
_entity.type
_entity.pdbx_description
1 polymer ?
#
loop_
_entity_poly.entity_id
_entity_poly.type
_entity_poly.pdbx_seq_one_letter_code
_entity_poly.pdbx_strand_id
1 'polypeptide(L)'
;MIFYLTTKKMINYDEVKSGQKLWEKFADVIKGLISFPLNIPGTIHYKCLQGRKKAMKLLKDMLAERRVKASPEKGHGYTIPVMVCPHAVHLNPVKYEDPLVFNPWRWEQPGMETSVGSKNFIAFCGGPRYCT
;
A
#
# COMPACT_ATOMS: atom_id res chain seq x y z
N MET A 1 11.72 -7.21 -26.73
CA MET A 1 11.02 -8.48 -26.43
C MET A 1 10.46 -8.55 -25.01
N ILE A 2 11.23 -8.29 -23.95
CA ILE A 2 10.76 -8.44 -22.55
C ILE A 2 9.56 -7.55 -22.23
N PHE A 3 9.60 -6.26 -22.63
CA PHE A 3 8.52 -5.31 -22.36
C PHE A 3 7.17 -5.70 -23.00
N TYR A 4 7.21 -6.25 -24.23
CA TYR A 4 6.02 -6.71 -24.96
C TYR A 4 5.34 -7.90 -24.27
N LEU A 5 6.14 -8.82 -23.72
CA LEU A 5 5.62 -9.99 -23.00
C LEU A 5 4.96 -9.59 -21.67
N THR A 6 5.51 -8.62 -20.95
CA THR A 6 4.90 -8.13 -19.69
C THR A 6 3.60 -7.38 -19.92
N THR A 7 3.52 -6.55 -20.97
CA THR A 7 2.30 -5.80 -21.30
C THR A 7 1.19 -6.68 -21.85
N LYS A 8 1.51 -7.71 -22.65
CA LYS A 8 0.51 -8.66 -23.15
C LYS A 8 -0.10 -9.49 -22.02
N LYS A 9 0.72 -9.89 -21.04
CA LYS A 9 0.31 -10.77 -19.94
C LYS A 9 -0.41 -10.06 -18.80
N MET A 10 -0.11 -8.78 -18.54
CA MET A 10 -0.78 -8.00 -17.49
C MET A 10 -2.05 -7.27 -17.95
N ILE A 11 -2.23 -7.01 -19.25
CA ILE A 11 -3.27 -6.06 -19.72
C ILE A 11 -4.08 -6.56 -20.93
N ASN A 12 -3.84 -7.78 -21.42
CA ASN A 12 -4.54 -8.39 -22.57
C ASN A 12 -4.76 -7.42 -23.75
N TYR A 13 -3.67 -6.82 -24.22
CA TYR A 13 -3.70 -5.69 -25.15
C TYR A 13 -3.08 -6.07 -26.49
N ASP A 14 -3.77 -5.77 -27.60
CA ASP A 14 -3.26 -5.96 -28.96
C ASP A 14 -3.24 -4.67 -29.80
N GLU A 15 -2.23 -4.63 -30.68
CA GLU A 15 -2.01 -3.75 -31.85
C GLU A 15 -1.36 -2.33 -31.74
N VAL A 16 -0.02 -2.36 -31.85
CA VAL A 16 0.96 -1.68 -32.74
C VAL A 16 0.73 -0.24 -33.30
N LYS A 17 -0.43 0.40 -33.24
CA LYS A 17 -0.57 1.86 -33.56
C LYS A 17 -0.97 2.73 -32.37
N SER A 18 -1.66 2.14 -31.39
CA SER A 18 -2.06 2.81 -30.16
C SER A 18 -0.98 2.78 -29.06
N GLY A 19 0.00 1.87 -29.19
CA GLY A 19 1.09 1.68 -28.23
C GLY A 19 2.02 2.89 -28.08
N GLN A 20 2.22 3.68 -29.13
CA GLN A 20 3.07 4.88 -29.08
C GLN A 20 2.45 5.97 -28.18
N LYS A 21 1.15 6.28 -28.36
CA LYS A 21 0.41 7.25 -27.53
C LYS A 21 0.30 6.79 -26.08
N LEU A 22 0.13 5.49 -25.85
CA LEU A 22 0.08 4.93 -24.50
C LEU A 22 1.46 4.99 -23.83
N TRP A 23 2.52 4.69 -24.58
CA TRP A 23 3.89 4.77 -24.09
C TRP A 23 4.30 6.20 -23.74
N GLU A 24 3.90 7.20 -24.52
CA GLU A 24 4.13 8.62 -24.20
C GLU A 24 3.50 9.01 -22.87
N LYS A 25 2.22 8.67 -22.67
CA LYS A 25 1.52 8.91 -21.38
C LYS A 25 2.17 8.17 -20.22
N PHE A 26 2.61 6.94 -20.45
CA PHE A 26 3.28 6.12 -19.43
C PHE A 26 4.68 6.64 -19.11
N ALA A 27 5.41 7.13 -20.12
CA ALA A 27 6.72 7.75 -19.97
C ALA A 27 6.63 9.06 -19.17
N ASP A 28 5.57 9.84 -19.31
CA ASP A 28 5.34 11.03 -18.48
C ASP A 28 5.06 10.68 -17.02
N VAL A 29 4.30 9.60 -16.77
CA VAL A 29 4.06 9.09 -15.41
C VAL A 29 5.37 8.57 -14.80
N ILE A 30 6.16 7.83 -15.56
CA ILE A 30 7.48 7.34 -15.15
C ILE A 30 8.44 8.51 -14.91
N LYS A 31 8.51 9.51 -15.78
CA LYS A 31 9.33 10.73 -15.56
C LYS A 31 8.85 11.51 -14.34
N GLY A 32 7.55 11.54 -14.05
CA GLY A 32 7.03 12.09 -12.80
C GLY A 32 7.50 11.30 -11.58
N LEU A 33 7.52 9.97 -11.66
CA LEU A 33 8.01 9.06 -10.62
C LEU A 33 9.53 9.12 -10.42
N ILE A 34 10.31 9.30 -11.50
CA ILE A 34 11.79 9.40 -11.49
C ILE A 34 12.26 10.86 -11.33
N SER A 35 11.34 11.84 -11.37
CA SER A 35 11.71 13.25 -11.17
C SER A 35 12.42 13.40 -9.84
N PHE A 36 13.55 14.13 -9.87
CA PHE A 36 14.38 14.34 -8.69
C PHE A 36 13.47 14.82 -7.55
N PRO A 37 13.52 14.22 -6.34
CA PRO A 37 12.56 14.43 -5.26
C PRO A 37 12.74 15.80 -4.60
N LEU A 38 12.55 16.87 -5.38
CA LEU A 38 12.69 18.25 -4.99
C LEU A 38 11.30 18.80 -4.66
N ASN A 39 11.09 19.05 -3.37
CA ASN A 39 9.84 19.57 -2.81
C ASN A 39 9.71 21.09 -2.99
N ILE A 40 9.89 21.56 -4.23
CA ILE A 40 9.84 22.99 -4.57
C ILE A 40 8.46 23.33 -5.16
N PRO A 41 7.77 24.39 -4.69
CA PRO A 41 6.47 24.80 -5.21
C PRO A 41 6.51 25.00 -6.73
N GLY A 42 5.63 24.30 -7.45
CA GLY A 42 5.52 24.38 -8.91
C GLY A 42 6.04 23.14 -9.66
N THR A 43 6.89 22.30 -9.04
CA THR A 43 7.39 21.07 -9.68
C THR A 43 6.32 19.98 -9.77
N ILE A 44 6.53 19.03 -10.68
CA ILE A 44 5.67 17.83 -10.81
C ILE A 44 5.70 17.02 -9.50
N HIS A 45 6.87 16.86 -8.88
CA HIS A 45 7.03 16.19 -7.59
C HIS A 45 6.20 16.87 -6.49
N TYR A 46 6.29 18.20 -6.36
CA TYR A 46 5.49 18.96 -5.38
C TYR A 46 3.99 18.80 -5.61
N LYS A 47 3.51 18.93 -6.85
CA LYS A 47 2.09 18.73 -7.20
C LYS A 47 1.62 17.31 -6.88
N CYS A 48 2.44 16.30 -7.18
CA CYS A 48 2.16 14.90 -6.87
C CYS A 48 2.09 14.64 -5.36
N LEU A 49 3.00 15.26 -4.58
CA LEU A 49 3.01 15.17 -3.12
C LEU A 49 1.78 15.82 -2.48
N GLN A 50 1.33 16.96 -3.03
CA GLN A 50 0.09 17.62 -2.60
C GLN A 50 -1.15 16.78 -2.96
N GLY A 51 -1.19 16.19 -4.16
CA GLY A 51 -2.24 15.25 -4.55
C GLY A 51 -2.33 14.05 -3.60
N ARG A 52 -1.18 13.45 -3.28
CA ARG A 52 -1.08 12.36 -2.28
C ARG A 52 -1.60 12.79 -0.91
N LYS A 53 -1.22 13.98 -0.42
CA LYS A 53 -1.69 14.52 0.87
C LYS A 53 -3.22 14.69 0.89
N LYS A 54 -3.81 15.24 -0.18
CA LYS A 54 -5.27 15.42 -0.30
C LYS A 54 -6.00 14.08 -0.35
N ALA A 55 -5.53 13.14 -1.18
CA ALA A 55 -6.12 11.80 -1.27
C ALA A 55 -6.05 11.07 0.08
N MET A 56 -4.93 11.16 0.79
CA MET A 56 -4.77 10.55 2.10
C MET A 56 -5.65 11.20 3.18
N LYS A 57 -5.89 12.52 3.09
CA LYS A 57 -6.85 13.20 3.95
C LYS A 57 -8.27 12.69 3.71
N LEU A 58 -8.72 12.67 2.45
CA LEU A 58 -10.04 12.14 2.08
C LEU A 58 -10.24 10.70 2.54
N LEU A 59 -9.25 9.83 2.35
CA LEU A 59 -9.30 8.45 2.83
C LEU A 59 -9.44 8.36 4.35
N LYS A 60 -8.71 9.19 5.11
CA LYS A 60 -8.82 9.24 6.57
C LYS A 60 -10.20 9.71 7.01
N ASP A 61 -10.74 10.74 6.37
CA ASP A 61 -12.06 11.29 6.68
C ASP A 61 -13.15 10.24 6.41
N MET A 62 -13.11 9.58 5.23
CA MET A 62 -14.01 8.47 4.91
C MET A 62 -13.91 7.31 5.91
N LEU A 63 -12.71 6.97 6.40
CA LEU A 63 -12.52 5.94 7.41
C LEU A 63 -13.06 6.36 8.78
N ALA A 64 -12.87 7.63 9.18
CA ALA A 64 -13.38 8.17 10.44
C ALA A 64 -14.91 8.19 10.45
N GLU A 65 -15.54 8.67 9.39
CA GLU A 65 -17.01 8.64 9.23
C GLU A 65 -17.55 7.21 9.27
N ARG A 66 -16.85 6.26 8.67
CA ARG A 66 -17.22 4.83 8.69
C ARG A 66 -17.10 4.21 10.07
N ARG A 67 -16.12 4.63 10.89
CA ARG A 67 -15.99 4.19 12.30
C ARG A 67 -17.12 4.71 13.18
N VAL A 68 -17.61 5.92 12.93
CA VAL A 68 -18.75 6.50 13.64
C VAL A 68 -20.07 5.84 13.21
N LYS A 69 -20.21 5.46 11.93
CA LYS A 69 -21.41 4.80 11.40
C LYS A 69 -21.45 3.28 11.61
N ALA A 70 -20.34 2.65 11.99
CA ALA A 70 -20.31 1.24 12.34
C ALA A 70 -20.99 1.02 13.70
N SER A 71 -22.30 0.78 13.67
CA SER A 71 -23.00 0.16 14.81
C SER A 71 -22.40 -1.23 15.05
N PRO A 72 -22.20 -1.67 16.31
CA PRO A 72 -21.65 -2.99 16.63
C PRO A 72 -22.54 -4.15 16.14
N GLU A 73 -23.75 -3.88 15.66
CA GLU A 73 -24.69 -4.90 15.22
C GLU A 73 -25.14 -4.66 13.76
N LYS A 74 -24.55 -5.45 12.85
CA LYS A 74 -25.10 -5.97 11.56
C LYS A 74 -24.00 -6.04 10.50
N GLY A 75 -23.47 -7.24 10.32
CA GLY A 75 -22.57 -7.61 9.24
C GLY A 75 -23.29 -7.64 7.89
N HIS A 76 -23.41 -6.48 7.24
CA HIS A 76 -23.70 -6.40 5.81
C HIS A 76 -22.58 -5.65 5.10
N GLY A 77 -21.87 -6.42 4.28
CA GLY A 77 -20.53 -6.14 3.79
C GLY A 77 -20.48 -5.08 2.69
N TYR A 78 -19.52 -4.19 2.83
CA TYR A 78 -18.85 -3.57 1.70
C TYR A 78 -17.34 -3.59 1.97
N THR A 79 -16.65 -4.51 1.30
CA THR A 79 -15.20 -4.70 1.43
C THR A 79 -14.50 -3.58 0.68
N ILE A 80 -13.93 -2.62 1.41
CA ILE A 80 -12.94 -1.71 0.84
C ILE A 80 -11.68 -2.56 0.61
N PRO A 81 -11.15 -2.70 -0.63
CA PRO A 81 -9.92 -3.41 -0.86
C PRO A 81 -8.76 -2.56 -0.31
N VAL A 82 -8.54 -2.66 0.99
CA VAL A 82 -7.35 -2.10 1.64
C VAL A 82 -6.25 -3.12 1.44
N MET A 83 -5.23 -2.75 0.67
CA MET A 83 -4.00 -3.52 0.63
C MET A 83 -3.37 -3.48 2.03
N VAL A 84 -3.46 -4.59 2.76
CA VAL A 84 -2.69 -4.78 3.98
C VAL A 84 -1.23 -4.91 3.56
N CYS A 85 -0.35 -4.14 4.19
CA CYS A 85 1.10 -4.21 3.97
C CYS A 85 1.76 -4.77 5.25
N PRO A 86 1.87 -6.10 5.42
CA PRO A 86 2.52 -6.70 6.59
C PRO A 86 3.94 -6.18 6.79
N HIS A 87 4.67 -5.94 5.70
CA HIS A 87 6.02 -5.38 5.72
C HIS A 87 6.11 -4.05 6.49
N ALA A 88 5.14 -3.15 6.33
CA ALA A 88 5.15 -1.87 7.05
C ALA A 88 4.96 -2.05 8.57
N VAL A 89 4.31 -3.13 8.99
CA VAL A 89 4.13 -3.47 10.40
C VAL A 89 5.37 -4.19 10.92
N HIS A 90 5.83 -5.24 10.22
CA HIS A 90 6.97 -6.09 10.60
C HIS A 90 8.32 -5.38 10.53
N LEU A 91 8.46 -4.35 9.69
CA LEU A 91 9.68 -3.56 9.58
C LEU A 91 9.62 -2.20 10.30
N ASN A 92 8.67 -2.03 11.22
CA ASN A 92 8.51 -0.77 11.95
C ASN A 92 9.59 -0.64 13.05
N PRO A 93 10.54 0.32 12.93
CA PRO A 93 11.61 0.49 13.91
C PRO A 93 11.13 1.05 15.26
N VAL A 94 9.89 1.54 15.34
CA VAL A 94 9.25 1.95 16.61
C VAL A 94 8.77 0.73 17.40
N LYS A 95 8.46 -0.38 16.71
CA LYS A 95 7.95 -1.61 17.35
C LYS A 95 9.02 -2.67 17.54
N TYR A 96 9.99 -2.71 16.64
CA TYR A 96 11.02 -3.73 16.58
C TYR A 96 12.38 -3.08 16.62
N GLU A 97 13.21 -3.52 17.57
CA GLU A 97 14.63 -3.21 17.57
C GLU A 97 15.28 -3.83 16.34
N ASP A 98 16.02 -3.02 15.57
CA ASP A 98 16.71 -3.43 14.34
C ASP A 98 15.89 -4.39 13.45
N PRO A 99 14.78 -3.91 12.86
CA PRO A 99 13.82 -4.77 12.16
C PRO A 99 14.40 -5.49 10.93
N LEU A 100 15.50 -4.98 10.38
CA LEU A 100 16.17 -5.52 9.21
C LEU A 100 17.14 -6.66 9.55
N VAL A 101 17.46 -6.86 10.83
CA VAL A 101 18.35 -7.93 11.29
C VAL A 101 17.53 -9.17 11.62
N PHE A 102 17.97 -10.31 11.09
CA PHE A 102 17.40 -11.59 11.48
C PHE A 102 17.75 -11.90 12.94
N ASN A 103 16.75 -11.89 13.82
CA ASN A 103 16.89 -12.23 15.23
C ASN A 103 15.79 -13.23 15.61
N PRO A 104 16.12 -14.53 15.78
CA PRO A 104 15.16 -15.56 16.18
C PRO A 104 14.46 -15.25 17.52
N TRP A 105 15.17 -14.60 18.44
CA TRP A 105 14.70 -14.29 19.79
C TRP A 105 13.83 -13.03 19.88
N ARG A 106 13.59 -12.36 18.74
CA ARG A 106 12.73 -11.16 18.63
C ARG A 106 11.36 -11.37 19.28
N TRP A 107 10.84 -12.59 19.23
CA TRP A 107 9.49 -12.94 19.66
C TRP A 107 9.38 -13.32 21.14
N GLU A 108 10.50 -13.44 21.84
CA GLU A 108 10.55 -13.87 23.25
C GLU A 108 10.65 -12.71 24.23
N GLN A 109 10.61 -11.47 23.73
CA GLN A 109 10.72 -10.30 24.58
C GLN A 109 9.45 -10.07 25.43
N PRO A 110 9.59 -9.62 26.68
CA PRO A 110 8.46 -9.28 27.54
C PRO A 110 7.53 -8.26 26.88
N GLY A 111 6.24 -8.58 26.80
CA GLY A 111 5.22 -7.70 26.19
C GLY A 111 5.03 -7.87 24.67
N MET A 112 5.71 -8.83 24.02
CA MET A 112 5.46 -9.16 22.63
C MET A 112 4.18 -9.99 22.47
N GLU A 113 3.12 -9.39 21.90
CA GLU A 113 1.90 -10.13 21.53
C GLU A 113 2.08 -10.85 20.18
N THR A 114 2.31 -12.16 20.22
CA THR A 114 2.39 -13.05 19.05
C THR A 114 1.09 -13.80 18.76
N SER A 115 0.02 -13.53 19.52
CA SER A 115 -1.26 -14.21 19.37
C SER A 115 -1.92 -13.97 18.01
N VAL A 116 -2.75 -14.93 17.59
CA VAL A 116 -3.58 -14.82 16.38
C VAL A 116 -4.51 -13.61 16.56
N GLY A 117 -4.38 -12.62 15.67
CA GLY A 117 -5.11 -11.35 15.75
C GLY A 117 -4.30 -10.17 16.34
N SER A 118 -3.03 -10.38 16.69
CA SER A 118 -2.11 -9.29 17.04
C SER A 118 -2.05 -8.24 15.92
N LYS A 119 -2.14 -6.96 16.31
CA LYS A 119 -1.96 -5.81 15.39
C LYS A 119 -0.49 -5.55 15.07
N ASN A 120 0.40 -6.17 15.84
CA ASN A 120 1.83 -5.95 15.77
C ASN A 120 2.50 -7.07 14.97
N PHE A 121 1.96 -8.29 15.01
CA PHE A 121 2.50 -9.41 14.26
C PHE A 121 1.44 -10.08 13.39
N ILE A 122 1.61 -9.98 12.07
CA ILE A 122 0.65 -10.44 11.05
C ILE A 122 1.30 -11.53 10.17
N ALA A 123 1.65 -12.69 10.75
CA ALA A 123 2.20 -13.80 9.97
C ALA A 123 1.14 -14.48 9.08
N PHE A 124 -0.09 -14.62 9.59
CA PHE A 124 -1.17 -15.35 8.94
C PHE A 124 -2.36 -14.45 8.58
N CYS A 125 -2.10 -13.16 8.33
CA CYS A 125 -3.14 -12.13 8.25
C CYS A 125 -3.95 -12.03 9.57
N GLY A 126 -5.11 -11.37 9.53
CA GLY A 126 -5.98 -11.21 10.69
C GLY A 126 -7.43 -10.94 10.27
N GLY A 127 -8.34 -10.94 11.25
CA GLY A 127 -9.78 -10.83 10.99
C GLY A 127 -10.37 -12.13 10.43
N PRO A 128 -11.62 -12.13 9.93
CA PRO A 128 -12.36 -13.35 9.56
C PRO A 128 -11.82 -14.09 8.31
N ARG A 129 -10.72 -13.63 7.70
CA ARG A 129 -10.09 -14.21 6.50
C ARG A 129 -8.63 -14.58 6.74
N TYR A 130 -8.26 -14.84 8.00
CA TYR A 130 -6.92 -15.30 8.36
C TYR A 130 -6.63 -16.69 7.76
N CYS A 131 -5.35 -17.00 7.59
CA CYS A 131 -4.93 -18.33 7.14
C CYS A 131 -5.16 -19.34 8.27
N THR A 132 -6.04 -20.30 8.04
CA THR A 132 -6.29 -21.48 8.89
C THR A 132 -5.62 -22.71 8.31
#